data_AF-A0A936E655-F1
#
_entry.id   AF-A0A936E655-F1
#
_cell.length_a   1.000
_cell.length_b   1.000
_cell.length_c   1.000
_cell.angle_alpha   90.00
_cell.angle_beta   90.00
_cell.angle_gamma   90.00
#
_symmetry.space_group_name_H-M   'P 1'
#
loop_
_entity.id
_entity.type
_entity.pdbx_description
1 polymer ?
#
loop_
_entity_poly.entity_id
_entity_poly.type
_entity_poly.pdbx_seq_one_letter_code
_entity_poly.pdbx_strand_id
1 'polypeptide(L)'
;MEWRRFSGELIQKPIYEMVETTIRNEQSSGHRIKVCIGSDSQVKGKCIEFALVIVFLREKKGGFMFFSMDKLYQKMSIRERMIHEVTLSVQLAYELCPVLDQNNVELEVHADINTDPAFKSNVAFKDAMGYILGMGYVFKAKPHAFASSYCADRLVH
;
A
#
# COMPACT_ATOMS: atom_id res chain seq x y z
N MET A 1 11.32 8.54 2.80
CA MET A 1 9.90 8.87 2.56
C MET A 1 9.36 9.59 3.78
N GLU A 2 8.67 10.72 3.59
CA GLU A 2 7.95 11.39 4.70
C GLU A 2 6.58 10.74 4.87
N TRP A 3 6.28 10.28 6.08
CA TRP A 3 5.02 9.60 6.40
C TRP A 3 4.09 10.52 7.17
N ARG A 4 2.79 10.38 6.93
CA ARG A 4 1.72 11.16 7.57
C ARG A 4 0.59 10.25 8.00
N ARG A 5 -0.12 10.63 9.06
CA ARG A 5 -1.45 10.09 9.39
C ARG A 5 -2.47 10.65 8.41
N PHE A 6 -3.63 9.99 8.26
CA PHE A 6 -4.72 10.51 7.43
C PHE A 6 -5.19 11.93 7.83
N SER A 7 -5.02 12.33 9.09
CA SER A 7 -5.27 13.71 9.56
C SER A 7 -4.32 14.76 8.97
N GLY A 8 -3.24 14.35 8.30
CA GLY A 8 -2.18 15.22 7.78
C GLY A 8 -0.98 15.39 8.71
N GLU A 9 -1.07 14.90 9.95
CA GLU A 9 0.00 14.95 10.96
C GLU A 9 1.23 14.14 10.50
N LEU A 10 2.41 14.75 10.59
CA LEU A 10 3.68 14.10 10.23
C LEU A 10 4.09 13.04 11.26
N ILE A 11 4.55 11.89 10.75
CA ILE A 11 5.16 10.83 11.54
C ILE A 11 6.66 11.12 11.62
N GLN A 12 7.12 11.56 12.80
CA GLN A 12 8.51 11.97 13.02
C GLN A 12 9.49 10.79 13.21
N LYS A 13 8.97 9.60 13.54
CA LYS A 13 9.77 8.39 13.75
C LYS A 13 9.91 7.60 12.45
N PRO A 14 10.92 6.71 12.35
CA PRO A 14 10.95 5.70 11.29
C PRO A 14 9.62 4.97 11.19
N ILE A 15 9.15 4.72 9.96
CA ILE A 15 7.83 4.14 9.75
C ILE A 15 7.70 2.76 10.41
N TYR A 16 8.76 1.97 10.37
CA TYR A 16 8.89 0.70 11.09
C TYR A 16 8.53 0.83 12.57
N GLU A 17 9.16 1.77 13.29
CA GLU A 17 8.90 1.98 14.73
C GLU A 17 7.47 2.47 15.00
N MET A 18 6.95 3.35 14.13
CA MET A 18 5.59 3.86 14.27
C MET A 18 4.56 2.74 14.04
N VAL A 19 4.77 1.87 13.05
CA VAL A 19 3.93 0.71 12.77
C VAL A 19 3.96 -0.27 13.94
N GLU A 20 5.14 -0.61 14.44
CA GLU A 20 5.30 -1.51 15.59
C GLU A 20 4.59 -0.98 16.84
N THR A 21 4.81 0.30 17.17
CA THR A 21 4.16 0.95 18.31
C THR A 21 2.64 0.96 18.15
N THR A 22 2.16 1.25 16.94
CA THR A 22 0.73 1.27 16.61
C THR A 22 0.11 -0.10 16.80
N ILE A 23 0.74 -1.16 16.27
CA ILE A 23 0.26 -2.54 16.40
C ILE A 23 0.14 -2.94 17.87
N ARG A 24 1.20 -2.71 18.66
CA ARG A 24 1.20 -3.05 20.10
C ARG A 24 0.10 -2.32 20.86
N ASN A 25 -0.13 -1.04 20.57
CA ASN A 25 -1.18 -0.25 21.22
C ASN A 25 -2.59 -0.75 20.87
N GLU A 26 -2.82 -1.16 19.62
CA GLU A 26 -4.09 -1.73 19.20
C GLU A 26 -4.34 -3.09 19.84
N GLN A 27 -3.33 -3.95 19.86
CA GLN A 27 -3.43 -5.28 20.48
C GLN A 27 -3.62 -5.20 22.00
N SER A 28 -2.94 -4.29 22.69
CA SER A 28 -3.13 -4.07 24.14
C SER A 28 -4.53 -3.52 24.45
N SER A 29 -5.14 -2.81 23.51
CA SER A 29 -6.53 -2.36 23.58
C SER A 29 -7.54 -3.47 23.21
N GLY A 30 -7.08 -4.69 22.96
CA GLY A 30 -7.92 -5.85 22.63
C GLY A 30 -8.42 -5.86 21.18
N HIS A 31 -7.83 -5.07 20.28
CA HIS A 31 -8.20 -5.06 18.87
C HIS A 31 -7.38 -6.09 18.08
N ARG A 32 -8.09 -6.89 17.28
CA ARG A 32 -7.48 -7.67 16.21
C ARG A 32 -7.37 -6.79 14.98
N ILE A 33 -6.17 -6.73 14.42
CA ILE A 33 -5.86 -5.87 13.28
C ILE A 33 -5.24 -6.68 12.14
N LYS A 34 -5.52 -6.22 10.93
CA LYS A 34 -4.88 -6.63 9.69
C LYS A 34 -4.25 -5.42 9.03
N VAL A 35 -3.09 -5.58 8.42
CA VAL A 35 -2.41 -4.52 7.67
C VAL A 35 -2.59 -4.76 6.17
N CYS A 36 -3.06 -3.73 5.47
CA CYS A 36 -3.19 -3.73 4.01
C CYS A 36 -2.31 -2.61 3.45
N ILE A 37 -1.39 -2.96 2.55
CA ILE A 37 -0.51 -2.00 1.88
C ILE A 37 -0.97 -1.84 0.44
N GLY A 38 -0.99 -0.60 -0.05
CA GLY A 38 -1.26 -0.36 -1.46
C GLY A 38 -0.69 0.97 -1.91
N SER A 39 -0.58 1.13 -3.22
CA SER A 39 -0.16 2.38 -3.82
C SER A 39 -0.98 2.69 -5.06
N ASP A 40 -1.01 3.95 -5.42
CA ASP A 40 -1.56 4.46 -6.67
C ASP A 40 -0.71 5.62 -7.18
N SER A 41 -0.90 6.00 -8.44
CA SER A 41 -0.20 7.13 -9.03
C SER A 41 -1.08 7.98 -9.94
N GLN A 42 -0.70 9.24 -10.13
CA GLN A 42 -1.36 10.14 -11.07
C GLN A 42 -0.36 11.02 -11.81
N VAL A 43 -0.54 11.13 -13.13
CA VAL A 43 0.27 12.03 -13.96
C VAL A 43 -0.26 13.45 -13.82
N LYS A 44 0.57 14.38 -13.34
CA LYS A 44 0.25 15.81 -13.20
C LYS A 44 1.25 16.65 -13.98
N GLY A 45 0.88 16.99 -15.23
CA GLY A 45 1.71 17.79 -16.12
C GLY A 45 3.03 17.09 -16.47
N LYS A 46 4.13 17.49 -15.82
CA LYS A 46 5.49 16.96 -16.06
C LYS A 46 5.96 15.97 -15.00
N CYS A 47 5.21 15.77 -13.92
CA CYS A 47 5.54 14.80 -12.89
C CYS A 47 4.46 13.74 -12.74
N ILE A 48 4.84 12.66 -12.07
CA ILE A 48 3.96 11.59 -11.62
C ILE A 48 3.97 11.64 -10.10
N GLU A 49 2.80 11.83 -9.50
CA GLU A 49 2.60 11.73 -8.06
C GLU A 49 2.27 10.30 -7.71
N PHE A 50 3.01 9.72 -6.77
CA PHE A 50 2.73 8.39 -6.21
C PHE A 50 2.24 8.57 -4.78
N ALA A 51 1.23 7.80 -4.39
CA ALA A 51 0.82 7.65 -3.01
C ALA A 51 0.97 6.20 -2.58
N LEU A 52 1.56 6.00 -1.41
CA LEU A 52 1.74 4.71 -0.76
C LEU A 52 1.03 4.75 0.58
N VAL A 53 0.22 3.74 0.88
CA VAL A 53 -0.60 3.69 2.09
C VAL A 53 -0.36 2.41 2.89
N ILE A 54 -0.42 2.55 4.21
CA ILE A 54 -0.51 1.45 5.18
C ILE A 54 -1.85 1.60 5.87
N VAL A 55 -2.77 0.69 5.60
CA VAL A 55 -4.10 0.67 6.22
C VAL A 55 -4.12 -0.36 7.34
N PHE A 56 -4.50 0.07 8.53
CA PHE A 56 -4.76 -0.77 9.69
C PHE A 56 -6.26 -1.02 9.78
N LEU A 57 -6.68 -2.23 9.45
CA LEU A 57 -8.09 -2.63 9.52
C LEU A 57 -8.35 -3.34 10.85
N ARG A 58 -9.20 -2.74 11.69
CA ARG A 58 -9.66 -3.34 12.94
C ARG A 58 -10.89 -4.20 12.67
N GLU A 59 -10.89 -5.42 13.18
CA GLU A 59 -12.03 -6.32 13.03
C GLU A 59 -13.30 -5.65 13.62
N LYS A 60 -14.31 -5.42 12.77
CA LYS A 60 -15.62 -4.81 13.11
C LYS A 60 -15.56 -3.39 13.69
N LYS A 61 -14.42 -2.70 13.63
CA LYS A 61 -14.23 -1.35 14.21
C LYS A 61 -13.66 -0.34 13.22
N GLY A 62 -13.81 -0.59 11.91
CA GLY A 62 -13.30 0.26 10.85
C GLY A 62 -11.77 0.17 10.72
N GLY A 63 -11.15 1.22 10.20
CA GLY A 63 -9.71 1.26 10.02
C GLY A 63 -9.17 2.68 9.98
N PHE A 64 -7.85 2.79 10.02
CA PHE A 64 -7.12 4.05 9.90
C PHE A 64 -5.87 3.80 9.05
N MET A 65 -5.21 4.86 8.60
CA MET A 65 -4.07 4.70 7.70
C MET A 65 -2.96 5.71 7.91
N PHE A 66 -1.77 5.28 7.53
CA PHE A 66 -0.62 6.13 7.25
C PHE A 66 -0.41 6.20 5.75
N PHE A 67 0.13 7.31 5.29
CA PHE A 67 0.46 7.48 3.88
C PHE A 67 1.76 8.24 3.69
N SER A 68 2.40 7.98 2.56
CA SER A 68 3.50 8.77 2.04
C SER A 68 3.21 9.13 0.59
N MET A 69 3.70 10.28 0.16
CA MET A 69 3.59 10.73 -1.23
C MET A 69 4.96 11.08 -1.76
N ASP A 70 5.19 10.76 -3.03
CA ASP A 70 6.42 11.09 -3.73
C ASP A 70 6.14 11.63 -5.13
N LYS A 71 7.09 12.38 -5.69
CA LYS A 71 6.99 13.01 -7.01
C LYS A 71 8.16 12.59 -7.90
N LEU A 72 7.85 11.95 -9.01
CA LEU A 72 8.83 11.57 -10.02
C LEU A 72 8.71 12.49 -11.24
N TYR A 73 9.83 13.11 -11.65
CA TYR A 73 9.90 13.96 -12.85
C TYR A 73 10.40 13.15 -14.06
N GLN A 74 9.71 12.06 -14.37
CA GLN A 74 10.03 11.18 -15.49
C GLN A 74 8.74 10.79 -16.23
N LYS A 75 8.84 10.63 -17.55
CA LYS A 75 7.75 10.04 -18.33
C LYS A 75 7.77 8.54 -18.16
N MET A 76 6.63 7.98 -17.77
CA MET A 76 6.40 6.54 -17.68
C MET A 76 5.13 6.19 -18.45
N SER A 77 5.18 5.06 -19.16
CA SER A 77 4.00 4.41 -19.70
C SER A 77 3.08 3.90 -18.59
N ILE A 78 1.84 3.57 -18.95
CA ILE A 78 0.87 2.98 -17.99
C ILE A 78 1.46 1.70 -17.38
N ARG A 79 2.06 0.81 -18.19
CA ARG A 79 2.65 -0.44 -17.70
C ARG A 79 3.76 -0.19 -16.68
N GLU A 80 4.67 0.74 -16.97
CA GLU A 80 5.77 1.08 -16.06
C GLU A 80 5.25 1.63 -14.73
N ARG A 81 4.21 2.49 -14.76
CA ARG A 81 3.58 3.02 -13.53
C ARG A 81 2.97 1.91 -12.67
N MET A 82 2.19 1.01 -13.28
CA MET A 82 1.56 -0.10 -12.57
C MET A 82 2.60 -1.03 -11.93
N ILE A 83 3.71 -1.32 -12.64
CA ILE A 83 4.81 -2.12 -12.09
C ILE A 83 5.48 -1.38 -10.94
N HIS A 84 5.70 -0.07 -11.08
CA HIS A 84 6.33 0.74 -10.04
C HIS A 84 5.48 0.83 -8.77
N GLU A 85 4.17 1.02 -8.91
CA GLU A 85 3.21 0.96 -7.80
C GLU A 85 3.31 -0.37 -7.04
N VAL A 86 3.22 -1.48 -7.76
CA VAL A 86 3.37 -2.81 -7.17
C VAL A 86 4.72 -2.96 -6.46
N THR A 87 5.79 -2.47 -7.08
CA THR A 87 7.14 -2.54 -6.52
C THR A 87 7.22 -1.75 -5.21
N LEU A 88 6.70 -0.53 -5.15
CA LEU A 88 6.68 0.29 -3.94
C LEU A 88 5.91 -0.40 -2.81
N SER A 89 4.75 -0.98 -3.12
CA SER A 89 3.92 -1.69 -2.15
C SER A 89 4.63 -2.93 -1.57
N VAL A 90 5.30 -3.70 -2.43
CA VAL A 90 6.04 -4.90 -2.03
C VAL A 90 7.30 -4.57 -1.24
N GLN A 91 8.03 -3.51 -1.61
CA GLN A 91 9.20 -3.07 -0.86
C GLN A 91 8.82 -2.69 0.57
N LEU A 92 7.72 -1.96 0.74
CA LEU A 92 7.23 -1.63 2.07
C LEU A 92 6.73 -2.85 2.85
N ALA A 93 6.04 -3.77 2.18
CA ALA A 93 5.65 -5.06 2.75
C ALA A 93 6.86 -5.82 3.30
N TYR A 94 7.95 -5.86 2.53
CA TYR A 94 9.21 -6.48 2.94
C TYR A 94 9.85 -5.78 4.14
N GLU A 95 9.88 -4.45 4.17
CA GLU A 95 10.38 -3.67 5.31
C GLU A 95 9.58 -3.95 6.59
N LEU A 96 8.25 -4.08 6.50
CA LEU A 96 7.38 -4.24 7.65
C LEU A 96 7.16 -5.69 8.08
N CYS A 97 7.47 -6.67 7.23
CA CYS A 97 7.25 -8.10 7.47
C CYS A 97 7.76 -8.56 8.85
N PRO A 98 8.99 -8.23 9.29
CA PRO A 98 9.50 -8.68 10.59
C PRO A 98 8.63 -8.24 11.77
N VAL A 99 8.09 -7.01 11.74
CA VAL A 99 7.20 -6.50 12.80
C VAL A 99 5.86 -7.21 12.76
N LEU A 100 5.31 -7.41 11.58
CA LEU A 100 3.99 -8.04 11.41
C LEU A 100 4.04 -9.49 11.89
N ASP A 101 5.09 -10.24 11.52
CA ASP A 101 5.30 -11.62 11.94
C ASP A 101 5.51 -11.72 13.46
N GLN A 102 6.36 -10.86 14.03
CA GLN A 102 6.61 -10.82 15.48
C GLN A 102 5.34 -10.56 16.31
N ASN A 103 4.39 -9.81 15.76
CA ASN A 103 3.15 -9.46 16.44
C ASN A 103 1.95 -10.31 15.93
N ASN A 104 2.19 -11.32 15.09
CA ASN A 104 1.17 -12.19 14.50
C ASN A 104 0.03 -11.41 13.82
N VAL A 105 0.39 -10.42 12.99
CA VAL A 105 -0.52 -9.56 12.22
C VAL A 105 -0.49 -9.97 10.75
N GLU A 106 -1.66 -10.22 10.17
CA GLU A 106 -1.78 -10.54 8.75
C GLU A 106 -1.45 -9.33 7.86
N LEU A 107 -0.76 -9.59 6.75
CA LEU A 107 -0.41 -8.62 5.72
C LEU A 107 -1.09 -8.95 4.38
N GLU A 108 -1.73 -7.96 3.77
CA GLU A 108 -2.22 -8.03 2.39
C GLU A 108 -1.62 -6.92 1.53
N VAL A 109 -1.11 -7.26 0.35
CA VAL A 109 -0.65 -6.30 -0.66
C VAL A 109 -1.77 -6.10 -1.69
N HIS A 110 -2.23 -4.87 -1.81
CA HIS A 110 -3.34 -4.46 -2.66
C HIS A 110 -2.77 -3.71 -3.87
N ALA A 111 -2.86 -4.29 -5.06
CA ALA A 111 -2.52 -3.57 -6.29
C ALA A 111 -3.77 -3.07 -7.00
N ASP A 112 -3.71 -1.83 -7.51
CA ASP A 112 -4.71 -1.31 -8.41
C ASP A 112 -4.54 -1.88 -9.84
N ILE A 113 -4.73 -3.19 -9.96
CA ILE A 113 -4.74 -3.88 -11.25
C ILE A 113 -6.09 -4.56 -11.44
N ASN A 114 -6.65 -4.39 -12.63
CA ASN A 114 -7.85 -5.10 -13.03
C ASN A 114 -7.48 -6.46 -13.66
N THR A 115 -8.14 -7.51 -13.19
CA THR A 115 -7.91 -8.89 -13.64
C THR A 115 -8.58 -9.17 -15.00
N ASP A 116 -9.50 -8.32 -15.44
CA ASP A 116 -10.15 -8.40 -16.75
C ASP A 116 -9.22 -7.88 -17.87
N PRO A 117 -8.91 -8.70 -18.90
CA PRO A 117 -8.09 -8.32 -20.05
C PRO A 117 -8.55 -7.09 -20.83
N ALA A 118 -9.84 -6.71 -20.73
CA ALA A 118 -10.37 -5.52 -21.39
C ALA A 118 -9.81 -4.21 -20.81
N PHE A 119 -9.23 -4.24 -19.60
CA PHE A 119 -8.72 -3.05 -18.92
C PHE A 119 -7.23 -2.85 -19.17
N LYS A 120 -6.84 -1.59 -19.34
CA LYS A 120 -5.44 -1.19 -19.62
C LYS A 120 -4.45 -1.64 -18.54
N SER A 121 -4.87 -1.76 -17.28
CA SER A 121 -4.00 -2.21 -16.18
C SER A 121 -3.69 -3.72 -16.22
N ASN A 122 -4.48 -4.52 -16.94
CA ASN A 122 -4.23 -5.97 -17.06
C ASN A 122 -2.88 -6.29 -17.71
N VAL A 123 -2.35 -5.38 -18.52
CA VAL A 123 -1.05 -5.52 -19.21
C VAL A 123 0.11 -5.76 -18.22
N ALA A 124 0.03 -5.23 -17.01
CA ALA A 124 1.05 -5.43 -15.96
C ALA A 124 0.70 -6.58 -14.99
N PHE A 125 -0.49 -7.17 -15.10
CA PHE A 125 -1.02 -8.11 -14.12
C PHE A 125 -0.14 -9.35 -13.94
N LYS A 126 0.30 -9.96 -15.05
CA LYS A 126 1.15 -11.18 -14.99
C LYS A 126 2.51 -10.90 -14.35
N ASP A 127 3.14 -9.77 -14.70
CA ASP A 127 4.44 -9.39 -14.16
C ASP A 127 4.33 -9.07 -12.66
N ALA A 128 3.33 -8.28 -12.29
CA ALA A 128 3.04 -7.93 -10.90
C ALA A 128 2.71 -9.17 -10.05
N MET A 129 1.88 -10.08 -10.55
CA MET A 129 1.54 -11.31 -9.84
C MET A 129 2.75 -12.22 -9.63
N GLY A 130 3.57 -12.42 -10.66
CA GLY A 130 4.78 -13.24 -10.55
C GLY A 130 5.73 -12.70 -9.48
N TYR A 131 5.89 -11.38 -9.44
CA TYR A 131 6.72 -10.71 -8.45
C TYR A 131 6.19 -10.86 -7.02
N ILE A 132 4.89 -10.60 -6.79
CA ILE A 132 4.29 -10.62 -5.44
C ILE A 132 4.18 -12.05 -4.90
N LEU A 133 3.71 -12.99 -5.73
CA LEU A 133 3.57 -14.39 -5.32
C LEU A 133 4.93 -15.05 -5.06
N GLY A 134 5.96 -14.68 -5.82
CA GLY A 134 7.33 -15.16 -5.60
C GLY A 134 7.89 -14.80 -4.22
N MET A 135 7.36 -13.75 -3.57
CA MET A 135 7.74 -13.33 -2.22
C MET A 135 6.84 -13.90 -1.11
N GLY A 136 5.80 -14.65 -1.46
CA GLY A 136 4.91 -15.31 -0.50
C GLY A 136 3.86 -14.42 0.16
N TYR A 137 3.66 -13.18 -0.30
CA TYR A 137 2.65 -12.27 0.24
C TYR A 137 1.23 -12.58 -0.25
N VAL A 138 0.23 -12.36 0.61
CA VAL A 138 -1.17 -12.40 0.20
C VAL A 138 -1.46 -11.21 -0.71
N PHE A 139 -1.87 -11.51 -1.93
CA PHE A 139 -2.13 -10.50 -2.96
C PHE A 139 -3.63 -10.29 -3.20
N LYS A 140 -4.06 -9.02 -3.29
CA LYS A 140 -5.41 -8.62 -3.69
C LYS A 140 -5.35 -7.66 -4.88
N ALA A 141 -6.20 -7.93 -5.87
CA ALA A 141 -6.43 -7.08 -7.03
C ALA A 141 -7.88 -6.53 -7.00
N LYS A 142 -8.24 -5.62 -7.92
CA LYS A 142 -9.62 -5.14 -8.03
C LYS A 142 -10.60 -6.31 -8.26
N PRO A 143 -11.78 -6.32 -7.60
CA PRO A 143 -12.35 -5.25 -6.77
C PRO A 143 -11.98 -5.30 -5.27
N HIS A 144 -11.14 -6.24 -4.84
CA HIS A 144 -10.84 -6.47 -3.42
C HIS A 144 -9.66 -5.63 -2.90
N ALA A 145 -8.95 -4.94 -3.79
CA ALA A 145 -7.77 -4.13 -3.50
C ALA A 145 -8.10 -2.70 -2.98
N PHE A 146 -8.83 -2.58 -1.86
CA PHE A 146 -9.32 -1.26 -1.41
C PHE A 146 -8.23 -0.25 -1.02
N ALA A 147 -7.09 -0.70 -0.46
CA ALA A 147 -6.01 0.18 -0.04
C ALA A 147 -5.40 0.95 -1.23
N SER A 148 -5.18 0.31 -2.38
CA SER A 148 -4.79 1.02 -3.60
C SER A 148 -5.98 1.75 -4.24
N SER A 149 -7.10 1.05 -4.43
CA SER A 149 -8.23 1.52 -5.25
C SER A 149 -9.04 2.68 -4.67
N TYR A 150 -8.92 2.94 -3.35
CA TYR A 150 -9.67 4.01 -2.68
C TYR A 150 -8.80 4.86 -1.76
N CYS A 151 -7.91 4.24 -0.98
CA CYS A 151 -7.11 4.96 0.01
C CYS A 151 -5.96 5.74 -0.66
N ALA A 152 -5.18 5.09 -1.52
CA ALA A 152 -4.10 5.74 -2.26
C ALA A 152 -4.64 6.69 -3.35
N ASP A 153 -5.65 6.25 -4.11
CA ASP A 153 -6.34 7.06 -5.13
C ASP A 153 -6.79 8.43 -4.60
N ARG A 154 -7.38 8.47 -3.41
CA ARG A 154 -7.84 9.70 -2.74
C ARG A 154 -6.72 10.71 -2.42
N LEU A 155 -5.46 10.28 -2.38
CA LEU A 155 -4.33 11.16 -2.08
C LEU A 155 -3.76 11.82 -3.33
N VAL A 156 -3.96 11.21 -4.50
CA VAL A 156 -3.40 11.68 -5.78
C VAL A 156 -4.44 12.34 -6.69
N HIS A 157 -5.73 12.14 -6.44
CA HIS A 157 -6.84 12.79 -7.17
C HIS A 157 -7.32 14.12 -6.58
#